data_AF-A0A6A3YXL9-F1
#
_entry.id   AF-A0A6A3YXL9-F1
#
_cell.length_a   1.000
_cell.length_b   1.000
_cell.length_c   1.000
_cell.angle_alpha   90.00
_cell.angle_beta   90.00
_cell.angle_gamma   90.00
#
_symmetry.space_group_name_H-M   'P 1'
#
loop_
_entity.id
_entity.type
_entity.pdbx_description
1 polymer ?
#
loop_
_entity_poly.entity_id
_entity_poly.type
_entity_poly.pdbx_seq_one_letter_code
_entity_poly.pdbx_strand_id
1 'polypeptide(L)'
;MKKMSWMLQQQRSVGSQQERTKNCVVCNKSTLSGLRGRIGKGTCKMCYGSVCFSCKIHWRISFIAPGGKLIRRKIAFCSTCITRASFCDAKKAARDQATGYRAYKALPTASHSGTAELSEFSVDSHCDVADWEYL
;
A
#
# COMPACT_ATOMS: atom_id res chain seq x y z
N MET A 1 -4.78 10.59 0.37
CA MET A 1 -4.34 10.71 1.77
C MET A 1 -2.94 10.13 1.91
N LYS A 2 -2.09 10.70 2.78
CA LYS A 2 -0.70 10.24 3.00
C LYS A 2 -0.61 8.87 3.69
N LYS A 3 -1.57 8.55 4.57
CA LYS A 3 -1.71 7.24 5.24
C LYS A 3 -1.69 6.07 4.25
N MET A 4 -2.45 6.18 3.15
CA MET A 4 -2.47 5.17 2.09
C MET A 4 -1.14 5.01 1.37
N SER A 5 -0.45 6.12 1.07
CA SER A 5 0.89 6.06 0.49
C SER A 5 1.88 5.36 1.41
N TRP A 6 1.75 5.58 2.72
CA TRP A 6 2.64 5.02 3.75
C TRP A 6 2.41 3.50 3.90
N MET A 7 1.15 3.07 4.04
CA MET A 7 0.82 1.64 4.11
C MET A 7 1.25 0.86 2.85
N LEU A 8 1.11 1.46 1.65
CA LEU A 8 1.60 0.84 0.41
C LEU A 8 3.12 0.68 0.36
N GLN A 9 3.87 1.57 1.03
CA GLN A 9 5.33 1.48 1.09
C GLN A 9 5.75 0.32 2.01
N GLN A 10 5.06 0.14 3.13
CA GLN A 10 5.30 -0.96 4.06
C GLN A 10 5.05 -2.34 3.41
N GLN A 11 4.03 -2.44 2.55
CA GLN A 11 3.67 -3.68 1.84
C GLN A 11 4.65 -4.10 0.74
N ARG A 12 5.59 -3.24 0.31
CA ARG A 12 6.61 -3.64 -0.69
C ARG A 12 7.66 -4.59 -0.13
N SER A 13 7.86 -4.58 1.18
CA SER A 13 8.82 -5.44 1.88
C SER A 13 8.27 -6.85 2.12
N VAL A 14 6.95 -6.98 2.15
CA VAL A 14 6.25 -8.25 2.40
C VAL A 14 5.70 -8.75 1.07
N GLY A 15 6.47 -9.58 0.36
CA GLY A 15 6.06 -10.16 -0.91
C GLY A 15 4.88 -11.12 -0.74
N SER A 16 3.65 -10.60 -0.68
CA SER A 16 2.46 -11.43 -0.54
C SER A 16 2.02 -11.97 -1.91
N GLN A 17 2.52 -13.15 -2.26
CA GLN A 17 1.91 -14.01 -3.28
C GLN A 17 0.60 -14.57 -2.72
N GLN A 18 -0.45 -13.75 -2.66
CA GLN A 18 -1.75 -14.22 -2.23
C GLN A 18 -2.46 -14.89 -3.42
N GLU A 19 -2.84 -16.15 -3.23
CA GLU A 19 -3.66 -16.94 -4.14
C GLU A 19 -4.80 -16.07 -4.69
N ARG A 20 -4.93 -16.00 -6.02
CA ARG A 20 -5.95 -15.15 -6.67
C ARG A 20 -7.34 -15.76 -6.45
N THR A 21 -7.93 -15.48 -5.29
CA THR A 21 -9.27 -15.93 -4.96
C THR A 21 -10.27 -15.41 -6.00
N LYS A 22 -11.17 -16.30 -6.42
CA LYS A 22 -12.18 -16.00 -7.43
C LYS A 22 -13.31 -15.12 -6.88
N ASN A 23 -13.35 -14.87 -5.58
CA ASN A 23 -14.39 -14.14 -4.86
C ASN A 23 -13.91 -12.76 -4.41
N CYS A 24 -14.84 -11.81 -4.30
CA CYS A 24 -14.52 -10.47 -3.84
C CYS A 24 -14.15 -10.49 -2.35
N VAL A 25 -12.99 -9.92 -2.00
CA VAL A 25 -12.50 -9.85 -0.61
C VAL A 25 -13.40 -9.07 0.36
N VAL A 26 -14.37 -8.31 -0.15
CA VAL A 26 -15.30 -7.50 0.67
C VAL A 26 -16.65 -8.19 0.84
N CYS A 27 -17.28 -8.60 -0.27
CA CYS A 27 -18.66 -9.09 -0.25
C CYS A 27 -18.79 -10.58 -0.57
N ASN A 28 -17.67 -11.28 -0.72
CA ASN A 28 -17.54 -12.70 -1.06
C ASN A 28 -18.25 -13.17 -2.35
N LYS A 29 -18.86 -12.26 -3.12
CA LYS A 29 -19.46 -12.58 -4.41
C LYS A 29 -18.40 -13.01 -5.42
N SER A 30 -18.71 -14.01 -6.24
CA SER A 30 -17.84 -14.45 -7.33
C SER A 30 -17.55 -13.31 -8.30
N THR A 31 -16.27 -13.08 -8.56
CA THR A 31 -15.77 -12.06 -9.52
C THR A 31 -15.61 -12.61 -10.93
N LEU A 32 -16.01 -13.88 -11.16
CA LEU A 32 -15.90 -14.56 -12.46
C LEU A 32 -17.25 -14.89 -13.08
N SER A 33 -18.35 -14.83 -12.31
CA SER A 33 -19.67 -15.19 -12.80
C SER A 33 -20.29 -14.08 -13.66
N GLY A 34 -20.66 -14.42 -14.90
CA GLY A 34 -21.32 -13.54 -15.87
C GLY A 34 -20.42 -12.50 -16.57
N LEU A 35 -20.94 -11.93 -17.67
CA LEU A 35 -20.30 -10.84 -18.44
C LEU A 35 -20.00 -9.61 -17.56
N ARG A 36 -20.95 -9.30 -16.67
CA ARG A 36 -20.88 -8.17 -15.72
C ARG A 36 -19.86 -8.39 -14.58
N GLY A 37 -19.50 -9.63 -14.27
CA GLY A 37 -18.53 -9.97 -13.24
C GLY A 37 -17.08 -9.85 -13.72
N ARG A 38 -16.81 -10.17 -15.00
CA ARG A 38 -15.46 -10.08 -15.58
C ARG A 38 -15.06 -8.66 -15.94
N ILE A 39 -16.00 -7.86 -16.42
CA ILE A 39 -15.75 -6.48 -16.84
C ILE A 39 -15.71 -5.59 -15.59
N GLY A 40 -14.54 -5.01 -15.31
CA GLY A 40 -14.40 -4.05 -14.21
C GLY A 40 -14.06 -4.64 -12.85
N LYS A 41 -13.77 -5.95 -12.73
CA LYS A 41 -13.06 -6.46 -11.55
C LYS A 41 -11.67 -5.82 -11.41
N GLY A 42 -11.15 -5.77 -10.21
CA GLY A 42 -9.82 -5.23 -9.94
C GLY A 42 -9.14 -5.98 -8.81
N THR A 43 -7.93 -5.52 -8.50
CA THR A 43 -7.12 -6.05 -7.40
C THR A 43 -6.85 -4.91 -6.44
N CYS A 44 -7.16 -5.10 -5.15
CA CYS A 44 -6.79 -4.13 -4.13
C CYS A 44 -5.26 -4.06 -4.05
N LYS A 45 -4.66 -2.88 -4.19
CA LYS A 45 -3.19 -2.75 -4.09
C LYS A 45 -2.62 -2.84 -2.68
N MET A 46 -3.48 -2.94 -1.65
CA MET A 46 -3.06 -3.09 -0.26
C MET A 46 -3.05 -4.55 0.20
N CYS A 47 -4.14 -5.28 -0.04
CA CYS A 47 -4.28 -6.68 0.39
C CYS A 47 -4.19 -7.69 -0.77
N TYR A 48 -3.95 -7.22 -2.00
CA TYR A 48 -3.86 -8.04 -3.22
C TYR A 48 -5.09 -8.93 -3.54
N GLY A 49 -6.18 -8.81 -2.77
CA GLY A 49 -7.43 -9.54 -3.00
C GLY A 49 -8.20 -9.07 -4.24
N SER A 50 -8.98 -9.99 -4.82
CA SER A 50 -9.92 -9.69 -5.90
C SER A 50 -11.06 -8.78 -5.39
N VAL A 51 -11.45 -7.79 -6.18
CA VAL A 51 -12.50 -6.83 -5.83
C VAL A 51 -13.48 -6.70 -6.99
N CYS A 52 -14.76 -6.92 -6.73
CA CYS A 52 -15.81 -6.69 -7.72
C CYS A 52 -15.94 -5.18 -8.02
N PHE A 53 -16.61 -4.84 -9.11
CA PHE A 53 -16.79 -3.45 -9.53
C PHE A 53 -17.40 -2.55 -8.45
N SER A 54 -18.43 -3.04 -7.73
CA SER A 54 -19.13 -2.26 -6.70
C SER A 54 -18.33 -2.04 -5.42
N CYS A 55 -17.38 -2.93 -5.09
CA CYS A 55 -16.53 -2.80 -3.91
C CYS A 55 -15.18 -2.14 -4.20
N LYS A 56 -14.88 -1.88 -5.49
CA LYS A 56 -13.63 -1.31 -5.96
C LYS A 56 -13.70 0.21 -5.89
N ILE A 57 -12.74 0.81 -5.19
CA ILE A 57 -12.62 2.26 -5.08
C ILE A 57 -11.28 2.69 -5.69
N HIS A 58 -11.33 3.67 -6.57
CA HIS A 58 -10.12 4.24 -7.17
C HIS A 58 -9.67 5.49 -6.42
N TRP A 59 -8.47 5.45 -5.85
CA TRP A 59 -7.86 6.59 -5.18
C TRP A 59 -6.67 7.14 -5.98
N ARG A 60 -6.56 8.46 -6.10
CA ARG A 60 -5.35 9.12 -6.66
C ARG A 60 -4.29 9.33 -5.58
N ILE A 61 -3.20 8.58 -5.65
CA ILE A 61 -2.10 8.66 -4.69
C ILE A 61 -0.95 9.43 -5.31
N SER A 62 -0.32 10.30 -4.52
CA SER A 62 0.86 11.07 -4.96
C SER A 62 2.12 10.52 -4.28
N PHE A 63 3.17 10.36 -5.07
CA PHE A 63 4.48 9.83 -4.69
C PHE A 63 5.55 10.83 -5.14
N ILE A 64 6.66 10.90 -4.43
CA ILE A 64 7.84 11.65 -4.88
C ILE A 64 8.77 10.63 -5.53
N ALA A 65 9.07 10.82 -6.80
CA ALA A 65 9.98 9.98 -7.56
C ALA A 65 11.44 10.31 -7.22
N PRO A 66 12.37 9.43 -7.60
CA PRO A 66 13.77 9.80 -7.68
C PRO A 66 13.95 11.09 -8.49
N GLY A 67 14.69 12.06 -7.94
CA GLY A 67 14.80 13.42 -8.52
C GLY A 67 13.75 14.44 -8.05
N GLY A 68 12.87 14.09 -7.10
CA GLY A 68 11.96 15.05 -6.45
C GLY A 68 10.66 15.34 -7.20
N LYS A 69 10.44 14.72 -8.36
CA LYS A 69 9.20 14.91 -9.15
C LYS A 69 8.00 14.28 -8.46
N LEU A 70 6.90 15.02 -8.35
CA LEU A 70 5.62 14.49 -7.87
C LEU A 70 4.95 13.64 -8.97
N ILE A 71 4.73 12.36 -8.71
CA ILE A 71 3.99 11.44 -9.58
C ILE A 71 2.65 11.11 -8.91
N ARG A 72 1.55 11.25 -9.66
CA ARG A 72 0.21 10.85 -9.19
C ARG A 72 -0.27 9.61 -9.95
N ARG A 73 -0.69 8.57 -9.23
CA ARG A 73 -1.22 7.33 -9.82
C ARG A 73 -2.63 7.06 -9.32
N LYS A 74 -3.52 6.66 -10.22
CA LYS A 74 -4.86 6.14 -9.88
C LYS A 74 -4.72 4.66 -9.52
N ILE A 75 -5.07 4.30 -8.29
CA ILE A 75 -4.85 2.97 -7.73
C ILE A 75 -6.19 2.42 -7.21
N ALA A 76 -6.43 1.12 -7.42
CA ALA A 76 -7.61 0.42 -6.93
C ALA A 76 -7.40 -0.14 -5.51
N PHE A 77 -8.40 0.05 -4.66
CA PHE A 77 -8.48 -0.50 -3.31
C PHE A 77 -9.86 -1.11 -3.06
N CYS A 78 -9.94 -2.04 -2.10
CA CYS A 78 -11.21 -2.42 -1.50
C CYS A 78 -11.60 -1.41 -0.41
N SER A 79 -12.90 -1.32 -0.12
CA SER A 79 -13.43 -0.46 0.95
C SER A 79 -12.80 -0.77 2.31
N THR A 80 -12.63 -2.04 2.67
CA THR A 80 -12.03 -2.46 3.94
C THR A 80 -10.63 -1.88 4.15
N CYS A 81 -9.77 -1.91 3.12
CA CYS A 81 -8.43 -1.31 3.22
C CYS A 81 -8.45 0.22 3.29
N ILE A 82 -9.44 0.88 2.66
CA ILE A 82 -9.61 2.33 2.80
C ILE A 82 -10.00 2.68 4.22
N THR A 83 -10.97 1.97 4.79
CA THR A 83 -11.43 2.14 6.17
C THR A 83 -10.28 1.88 7.15
N ARG A 84 -9.52 0.78 6.99
CA ARG A 84 -8.34 0.52 7.81
C ARG A 84 -7.33 1.67 7.73
N ALA A 85 -7.08 2.21 6.53
CA ALA A 85 -6.16 3.32 6.35
C ALA A 85 -6.65 4.64 6.98
N SER A 86 -7.96 4.86 7.12
CA SER A 86 -8.46 6.06 7.82
C SER A 86 -8.15 6.01 9.32
N PHE A 87 -8.08 4.82 9.92
CA PHE A 87 -7.78 4.63 11.34
C PHE A 87 -6.29 4.70 11.69
N CYS A 88 -5.37 4.56 10.73
CA CYS A 88 -3.94 4.70 11.00
C CYS A 88 -3.58 6.10 11.52
N ASP A 89 -2.57 6.23 12.39
CA ASP A 89 -2.11 7.54 12.85
C ASP A 89 -1.50 8.36 11.71
N ALA A 90 -2.05 9.55 11.47
CA ALA A 90 -1.56 10.49 10.46
C ALA A 90 -0.16 11.04 10.82
N LYS A 91 0.09 11.28 12.11
CA LYS A 91 1.35 11.87 12.60
C LYS A 91 2.49 10.88 12.43
N LYS A 92 2.30 9.61 12.82
CA LYS A 92 3.26 8.53 12.56
C LYS A 92 3.54 8.40 11.06
N ALA A 93 2.50 8.25 10.23
CA ALA A 93 2.67 8.10 8.78
C ALA A 93 3.43 9.27 8.13
N ALA A 94 3.17 10.51 8.59
CA ALA A 94 3.88 11.69 8.09
C ALA A 94 5.37 11.69 8.50
N ARG A 95 5.67 11.32 9.75
CA ARG A 95 7.03 11.25 10.28
C ARG A 95 7.86 10.23 9.53
N ASP A 96 7.35 9.01 9.38
CA ASP A 96 8.06 7.91 8.71
C ASP A 96 8.34 8.25 7.24
N GLN A 97 7.37 8.85 6.54
CA GLN A 97 7.56 9.31 5.17
C GLN A 97 8.58 10.45 5.05
N ALA A 98 8.63 11.36 6.03
CA ALA A 98 9.63 12.43 6.05
C ALA A 98 11.04 11.87 6.29
N THR A 99 11.19 10.92 7.22
CA THR A 99 12.47 10.25 7.49
C THR A 99 12.96 9.47 6.27
N GLY A 100 12.09 8.67 5.64
CA GLY A 100 12.45 7.94 4.41
C GLY A 100 12.83 8.87 3.24
N TYR A 101 12.19 10.04 3.13
CA TYR A 101 12.59 11.05 2.14
C TYR A 101 13.96 11.67 2.44
N ARG A 102 14.28 11.92 3.72
CA ARG A 102 15.60 12.42 4.13
C ARG A 102 16.71 11.43 3.81
N ALA A 103 16.51 10.14 4.08
CA ALA A 103 17.46 9.09 3.70
C ALA A 103 17.72 9.07 2.18
N TYR A 104 16.67 9.22 1.36
CA TYR A 104 16.80 9.31 -0.10
C TYR A 104 17.53 10.60 -0.56
N LYS A 105 17.32 11.73 0.12
CA LYS A 105 18.00 13.02 -0.15
C LYS A 105 19.47 13.06 0.30
N ALA A 106 19.87 12.21 1.24
CA ALA A 106 21.26 12.10 1.69
C ALA A 106 22.12 11.26 0.73
N LEU A 107 21.52 10.49 -0.18
CA LEU A 107 22.23 9.61 -1.10
C LEU A 107 22.79 10.22 -2.42
N PRO A 108 22.55 11.48 -2.84
CA PRO A 108 23.13 11.98 -4.08
C PRO A 108 24.47 12.66 -3.79
N THR A 109 25.57 11.90 -3.73
CA THR A 109 26.94 12.18 -4.24
C THR A 109 27.89 11.04 -3.79
N ALA A 110 27.62 9.80 -4.18
CA ALA A 110 28.61 8.72 -4.07
C ALA A 110 29.02 8.30 -5.49
N SER A 111 29.82 9.15 -6.13
CA SER A 111 30.65 8.71 -7.24
C SER A 111 31.70 7.74 -6.66
N HIS A 112 31.65 6.50 -7.15
CA HIS A 112 32.70 5.47 -7.12
C HIS A 112 33.64 5.44 -5.89
N SER A 113 33.43 4.46 -5.01
CA SER A 113 34.40 3.39 -4.65
C SER A 113 34.13 2.84 -3.24
N GLY A 114 34.11 1.51 -3.11
CA GLY A 114 34.47 0.80 -1.87
C GLY A 114 33.37 0.56 -0.84
N THR A 115 32.89 -0.69 -0.81
CA THR A 115 32.49 -1.55 0.33
C THR A 115 32.04 -0.96 1.68
N ALA A 116 30.99 -1.62 2.22
CA ALA A 116 30.52 -1.69 3.62
C ALA A 116 29.54 -0.57 4.04
N GLU A 117 28.40 -0.77 4.72
CA GLU A 117 27.88 -1.88 5.51
C GLU A 117 26.34 -1.99 5.35
N LEU A 118 25.83 -3.21 5.39
CA LEU A 118 24.41 -3.51 5.42
C LEU A 118 23.90 -3.27 6.84
N SER A 119 23.39 -2.08 7.14
CA SER A 119 22.68 -1.87 8.41
C SER A 119 21.25 -2.43 8.29
N GLU A 120 21.07 -3.67 8.72
CA GLU A 120 19.77 -4.21 9.09
C GLU A 120 19.20 -3.38 10.24
N PHE A 121 18.22 -2.54 9.94
CA PHE A 121 17.29 -2.06 10.96
C PHE A 121 15.91 -2.57 10.61
N SER A 122 15.65 -3.80 11.06
CA SER A 122 14.31 -4.34 11.13
C SER A 122 13.56 -3.60 12.24
N VAL A 123 12.71 -2.66 11.85
CA VAL A 123 11.55 -2.32 12.68
C VAL A 123 10.33 -2.81 11.92
N ASP A 124 9.99 -4.04 12.22
CA ASP A 124 8.66 -4.56 11.96
C ASP A 124 7.68 -3.71 12.77
N SER A 125 7.03 -2.76 12.10
CA SER A 125 5.89 -2.06 12.66
C SER A 125 4.78 -2.13 11.62
N HIS A 126 4.17 -3.31 11.56
CA HIS A 126 2.85 -3.47 10.99
C HIS A 126 1.88 -2.56 11.75
N CYS A 127 0.83 -2.04 11.10
CA CYS A 127 -0.33 -1.58 11.87
C CYS A 127 -0.98 -2.82 12.47
N ASP A 128 -0.54 -3.21 13.67
CA ASP A 128 -1.08 -4.35 14.40
C ASP A 128 -2.60 -4.24 14.51
N VAL A 129 -3.23 -5.33 14.10
CA VAL A 129 -4.68 -5.53 14.00
C VAL A 129 -5.14 -6.22 15.28
N ALA A 130 -4.84 -5.64 16.44
CA ALA A 130 -5.09 -6.29 17.74
C ALA A 130 -6.04 -5.51 18.66
N ASP A 131 -6.89 -4.65 18.11
CA ASP A 131 -7.88 -3.90 18.91
C ASP A 131 -9.22 -3.74 18.17
N TRP A 132 -9.73 -4.84 17.61
CA TRP A 132 -11.02 -4.89 16.90
C TRP A 132 -12.04 -5.85 17.52
N GLU A 133 -11.80 -6.39 18.73
CA GLU A 133 -12.79 -7.22 19.45
C GLU A 133 -13.68 -6.43 20.43
N TYR A 134 -13.63 -5.10 20.44
CA TYR A 134 -14.39 -4.29 21.41
C TYR A 134 -15.13 -3.07 20.83
N LEU A 135 -15.60 -3.12 19.58
CA LEU A 135 -16.60 -2.19 19.02
C LEU A 135 -17.43 -2.87 17.92
#